data_AF-A0A8T4URP4-F1
#
_entry.id   AF-A0A8T4URP4-F1
#
_cell.length_a   1.000
_cell.length_b   1.000
_cell.length_c   1.000
_cell.angle_alpha   90.00
_cell.angle_beta   90.00
_cell.angle_gamma   90.00
#
_symmetry.space_group_name_H-M   'P 1'
#
loop_
_entity.id
_entity.type
_entity.pdbx_description
1 polymer ?
#
loop_
_entity_poly.entity_id
_entity_poly.type
_entity_poly.pdbx_seq_one_letter_code
_entity_poly.pdbx_strand_id
1 'polypeptide(L)'
;MDKEKFLIGIIVLPILQFIIDSFYIWVYPQVNPFRALMIGVTALVLLFIPYIFEKRWINAWIGGLSIFSSAFFGALLVQAGVLVSKTFFSGLVHILILWASFIIISFIYEKLIRR
;
A
#
# COMPACT_ATOMS: atom_id res chain seq x y z
N MET A 1 1.93 18.18 -0.96
CA MET A 1 2.93 17.22 -1.45
C MET A 1 3.33 17.69 -2.83
N ASP A 2 4.63 17.68 -3.13
CA ASP A 2 5.11 18.14 -4.43
C ASP A 2 4.55 17.24 -5.53
N LYS A 3 4.15 17.81 -6.68
CA LYS A 3 3.54 17.04 -7.79
C LYS A 3 4.41 15.85 -8.21
N GLU A 4 5.73 16.04 -8.21
CA GLU A 4 6.71 15.00 -8.52
C GLU A 4 6.60 13.81 -7.54
N LYS A 5 6.58 14.07 -6.23
CA LYS A 5 6.45 13.04 -5.18
C LYS A 5 5.12 12.30 -5.26
N PHE A 6 4.06 13.01 -5.64
CA PHE A 6 2.73 12.42 -5.87
C PHE A 6 2.76 11.44 -7.05
N LEU A 7 3.34 11.83 -8.20
CA LEU A 7 3.48 10.97 -9.37
C LEU A 7 4.38 9.77 -9.10
N ILE A 8 5.50 9.98 -8.38
CA ILE A 8 6.36 8.88 -7.92
C ILE A 8 5.55 7.92 -7.03
N GLY A 9 4.73 8.44 -6.11
CA GLY A 9 3.84 7.63 -5.27
C GLY A 9 2.89 6.72 -6.03
N ILE A 10 2.29 7.24 -7.11
CA ILE A 10 1.39 6.47 -7.97
C ILE A 10 2.08 5.25 -8.59
N ILE A 11 3.38 5.34 -8.90
CA ILE A 11 4.15 4.28 -9.55
C ILE A 11 4.84 3.36 -8.54
N VAL A 12 5.51 3.94 -7.54
CA VAL A 12 6.35 3.20 -6.59
C VAL A 12 5.53 2.39 -5.61
N LEU A 13 4.39 2.90 -5.13
CA LEU A 13 3.59 2.18 -4.14
C LEU A 13 3.00 0.87 -4.67
N PRO A 14 2.44 0.80 -5.90
CA PRO A 14 2.01 -0.48 -6.47
C PRO A 14 3.15 -1.49 -6.60
N ILE A 15 4.32 -1.04 -7.05
CA ILE A 15 5.51 -1.90 -7.20
C ILE A 15 5.94 -2.44 -5.83
N LEU A 16 6.03 -1.56 -4.84
CA LEU A 16 6.41 -1.94 -3.48
C LEU A 16 5.41 -2.92 -2.87
N GLN A 17 4.11 -2.65 -3.01
CA GLN A 17 3.06 -3.56 -2.54
C GLN A 17 3.15 -4.92 -3.24
N PHE A 18 3.38 -4.95 -4.56
CA PHE A 18 3.52 -6.18 -5.31
C PHE A 18 4.72 -7.02 -4.84
N ILE A 19 5.87 -6.40 -4.61
CA ILE A 19 7.07 -7.08 -4.09
C ILE A 19 6.79 -7.67 -2.71
N ILE A 20 6.21 -6.89 -1.80
CA ILE A 20 5.92 -7.32 -0.44
C ILE A 20 4.86 -8.45 -0.44
N ASP A 21 3.73 -8.27 -1.14
CA ASP A 21 2.68 -9.28 -1.20
C ASP A 21 3.19 -10.57 -1.86
N SER A 22 4.03 -10.48 -2.91
CA SER A 22 4.67 -11.65 -3.52
C SER A 22 5.49 -12.44 -2.51
N PHE A 23 6.26 -11.78 -1.64
CA PHE A 23 6.99 -12.44 -0.56
C PHE A 23 6.04 -13.10 0.46
N TYR A 24 5.01 -12.35 0.89
CA TYR A 24 4.07 -12.86 1.89
C TYR A 24 3.12 -13.94 1.38
N ILE A 25 2.92 -14.08 0.07
CA ILE A 25 2.20 -15.22 -0.52
C ILE A 25 2.96 -16.54 -0.26
N TRP A 26 4.29 -16.53 -0.26
CA TRP A 26 5.10 -17.71 0.05
C TRP A 26 5.04 -18.07 1.54
N VAL A 27 5.08 -17.08 2.42
CA VAL A 27 5.08 -17.30 3.88
C VAL A 27 3.67 -17.57 4.42
N TYR A 28 2.66 -16.86 3.89
CA TYR A 28 1.26 -16.93 4.28
C TYR A 28 0.36 -17.08 3.03
N PRO A 29 0.18 -18.31 2.52
CA PRO A 29 -0.56 -18.56 1.28
C PRO A 29 -2.03 -18.14 1.33
N GLN A 30 -2.62 -18.16 2.53
CA GLN A 30 -4.01 -17.75 2.75
C GLN A 30 -4.14 -16.24 2.80
N VAL A 31 -5.18 -15.71 2.14
CA VAL A 31 -5.52 -14.28 2.23
C VAL A 31 -6.27 -14.06 3.54
N ASN A 32 -5.66 -13.33 4.47
CA ASN A 32 -6.27 -13.01 5.75
C ASN A 32 -5.83 -11.62 6.26
N PRO A 33 -6.58 -11.01 7.21
CA PRO A 33 -6.25 -9.71 7.78
C PRO A 33 -4.87 -9.65 8.43
N PHE A 34 -4.38 -10.77 8.98
CA PHE A 34 -3.06 -10.84 9.58
C PHE A 34 -1.95 -10.65 8.54
N ARG A 35 -2.06 -11.28 7.36
CA ARG A 35 -1.16 -11.07 6.24
C ARG A 35 -1.18 -9.62 5.76
N ALA A 36 -2.37 -9.02 5.68
CA ALA A 36 -2.50 -7.60 5.33
C ALA A 36 -1.81 -6.66 6.32
N LEU A 37 -1.91 -6.95 7.63
CA LEU A 37 -1.18 -6.23 8.67
C LEU A 37 0.33 -6.34 8.46
N MET A 38 0.84 -7.56 8.24
CA MET A 38 2.27 -7.80 8.01
C MET A 38 2.79 -7.09 6.76
N ILE A 39 2.01 -7.08 5.66
CA ILE A 39 2.31 -6.32 4.45
C ILE A 39 2.40 -4.82 4.76
N GLY A 40 1.42 -4.28 5.48
CA GLY A 40 1.39 -2.87 5.87
C GLY A 40 2.57 -2.45 6.76
N VAL A 41 2.88 -3.25 7.79
CA VAL A 41 4.02 -3.03 8.68
C VAL A 41 5.33 -3.08 7.90
N THR A 42 5.48 -4.08 7.02
CA THR A 42 6.69 -4.21 6.19
C THR A 42 6.86 -3.01 5.25
N ALA A 43 5.78 -2.57 4.61
CA ALA A 43 5.81 -1.40 3.75
C ALA A 43 6.21 -0.14 4.51
N LEU A 44 5.65 0.05 5.70
CA LEU A 44 5.99 1.17 6.57
C LEU A 44 7.47 1.14 6.97
N VAL A 45 7.98 -0.01 7.41
CA VAL A 45 9.41 -0.19 7.75
C VAL A 45 10.29 0.12 6.55
N LEU A 46 10.01 -0.45 5.38
CA LEU A 46 10.80 -0.23 4.16
C LEU A 46 10.81 1.24 3.74
N LEU A 47 9.68 1.95 3.85
CA LEU A 47 9.59 3.38 3.56
C LEU A 47 10.27 4.25 4.63
N PHE A 48 10.43 3.75 5.86
CA PHE A 48 11.12 4.45 6.93
C PHE A 48 12.63 4.33 6.85
N ILE A 49 13.19 3.31 6.18
CA ILE A 49 14.65 3.12 6.03
C ILE A 49 15.23 4.29 5.22
N PRO A 50 15.87 5.29 5.87
CA PRO A 50 16.37 6.48 5.18
C PRO A 50 17.59 6.16 4.31
N TYR A 51 18.27 5.05 4.62
CA TYR A 51 19.55 4.67 4.04
C TYR A 51 19.49 4.17 2.59
N ILE A 52 18.31 3.77 2.08
CA ILE A 52 18.17 3.30 0.69
C ILE A 52 17.85 4.46 -0.26
N PHE A 53 17.24 5.53 0.24
CA PHE A 53 16.86 6.68 -0.57
C PHE A 53 17.24 7.96 0.18
N GLU A 54 18.43 8.51 -0.12
CA GLU A 54 18.91 9.82 0.35
C GLU A 54 17.91 10.96 0.09
N LYS A 55 16.88 10.72 -0.73
CA LYS A 55 15.68 11.53 -0.86
C LYS A 55 14.47 10.72 -0.41
N ARG A 56 13.77 11.16 0.65
CA ARG A 56 12.42 10.64 0.98
C ARG A 56 11.44 10.99 -0.15
N TRP A 57 11.32 10.10 -1.14
CA TRP A 57 10.45 10.29 -2.29
C TRP A 57 8.97 10.34 -1.88
N ILE A 58 8.60 9.56 -0.86
CA ILE A 58 7.24 9.48 -0.32
C ILE A 58 7.33 9.53 1.21
N ASN A 59 6.35 10.18 1.85
CA ASN A 59 6.25 10.13 3.32
C ASN A 59 5.87 8.70 3.74
N ALA A 60 6.67 8.10 4.62
CA ALA A 60 6.51 6.71 5.04
C ALA A 60 5.14 6.39 5.64
N TRP A 61 4.54 7.33 6.39
CA TRP A 61 3.19 7.17 6.91
C TRP A 61 2.15 7.15 5.79
N ILE A 62 2.25 8.07 4.83
CA ILE A 62 1.30 8.15 3.72
C ILE A 62 1.39 6.87 2.88
N GLY A 63 2.60 6.46 2.48
CA GLY A 63 2.80 5.27 1.65
C GLY A 63 2.44 3.98 2.40
N GLY A 64 2.91 3.82 3.64
CA GLY A 64 2.67 2.62 4.45
C GLY A 64 1.19 2.41 4.76
N LEU A 65 0.47 3.47 5.16
CA LEU A 65 -0.97 3.39 5.42
C LEU A 65 -1.77 3.10 4.13
N SER A 66 -1.33 3.62 2.99
CA SER A 66 -1.99 3.35 1.71
C SER A 66 -1.85 1.87 1.31
N ILE A 67 -0.65 1.30 1.47
CA ILE A 67 -0.39 -0.12 1.20
C ILE A 67 -1.15 -1.01 2.18
N PHE A 68 -1.13 -0.67 3.47
CA PHE A 68 -1.92 -1.38 4.48
C PHE A 68 -3.41 -1.38 4.12
N SER A 69 -3.98 -0.21 3.80
CA SER A 69 -5.38 -0.05 3.41
C SER A 69 -5.73 -0.95 2.22
N SER A 70 -4.91 -0.93 1.16
CA SER A 70 -5.11 -1.79 -0.01
C SER A 70 -5.07 -3.28 0.32
N ALA A 71 -4.07 -3.71 1.09
CA ALA A 71 -3.95 -5.12 1.48
C ALA A 71 -5.12 -5.57 2.37
N PHE A 72 -5.54 -4.72 3.32
CA PHE A 72 -6.59 -5.03 4.27
C PHE A 72 -7.96 -5.08 3.61
N PHE A 73 -8.35 -4.07 2.84
CA PHE A 73 -9.62 -4.08 2.12
C PHE A 73 -9.69 -5.19 1.09
N GLY A 74 -8.60 -5.46 0.37
CA GLY A 74 -8.59 -6.59 -0.56
C GLY A 74 -8.71 -7.94 0.15
N ALA A 75 -8.10 -8.11 1.33
CA ALA A 75 -8.31 -9.31 2.14
C ALA A 75 -9.77 -9.46 2.58
N LEU A 76 -10.41 -8.38 3.03
CA LEU A 76 -11.83 -8.39 3.39
C LEU A 76 -12.73 -8.73 2.19
N LEU A 77 -12.46 -8.16 1.01
CA LEU A 77 -13.22 -8.44 -0.21
C LEU A 77 -13.08 -9.89 -0.66
N VAL A 78 -11.89 -10.49 -0.51
CA VAL A 78 -11.67 -11.92 -0.77
C VAL A 78 -12.42 -12.78 0.25
N GLN A 79 -12.37 -12.43 1.53
CA GLN A 79 -13.09 -13.16 2.58
C GLN A 79 -14.60 -13.06 2.46
N ALA A 80 -15.12 -11.93 1.98
CA ALA A 80 -16.53 -11.73 1.68
C ALA A 80 -17.00 -12.44 0.40
N GLY A 81 -16.10 -13.11 -0.34
CA GLY A 81 -16.42 -13.77 -1.60
C GLY A 81 -16.69 -12.82 -2.77
N VAL A 82 -16.41 -11.52 -2.61
CA VAL A 82 -16.58 -10.50 -3.66
C VAL A 82 -15.43 -10.54 -4.67
N LEU A 83 -14.23 -10.89 -4.21
CA LEU A 83 -13.04 -11.05 -5.06
C LEU A 83 -12.50 -12.47 -5.03
N VAL A 84 -12.11 -12.98 -6.20
CA VAL A 84 -11.35 -14.23 -6.30
C VAL A 84 -9.87 -13.92 -6.18
N SER A 85 -9.22 -14.46 -5.15
CA SER A 85 -7.79 -14.31 -4.93
C SER A 85 -6.96 -14.79 -6.12
N LYS A 86 -5.77 -14.21 -6.32
CA LYS A 86 -4.80 -14.61 -7.37
C LYS A 86 -5.30 -14.42 -8.81
N THR A 87 -6.29 -13.54 -9.01
CA THR A 87 -6.76 -13.15 -10.35
C THR A 87 -6.20 -11.79 -10.75
N PHE A 88 -6.05 -11.57 -12.05
CA PHE A 88 -5.69 -10.26 -12.61
C PHE A 88 -6.66 -9.16 -12.13
N PHE A 89 -7.96 -9.47 -12.08
CA PHE A 89 -8.98 -8.54 -11.60
C PHE A 89 -8.79 -8.14 -10.13
N SER A 90 -8.47 -9.10 -9.27
CA SER A 90 -8.15 -8.81 -7.86
C SER A 90 -6.93 -7.87 -7.76
N GLY A 91 -5.90 -8.09 -8.58
CA GLY A 91 -4.74 -7.19 -8.66
C GLY A 91 -5.11 -5.75 -9.05
N LEU A 92 -5.97 -5.57 -10.05
CA LEU A 92 -6.47 -4.24 -10.44
C LEU A 92 -7.24 -3.56 -9.31
N VAL A 93 -8.10 -4.29 -8.61
CA VAL A 93 -8.86 -3.72 -7.48
C VAL A 93 -7.91 -3.28 -6.35
N HIS A 94 -6.86 -4.05 -6.06
CA HIS A 94 -5.83 -3.63 -5.11
C HIS A 94 -5.13 -2.32 -5.53
N ILE A 95 -4.79 -2.17 -6.82
CA ILE A 95 -4.18 -0.93 -7.34
C ILE A 95 -5.15 0.25 -7.19
N LEU A 96 -6.43 0.07 -7.51
CA LEU A 96 -7.44 1.11 -7.38
C LEU A 96 -7.63 1.54 -5.92
N ILE A 97 -7.73 0.57 -5.00
CA ILE A 97 -7.84 0.87 -3.55
C ILE A 97 -6.58 1.58 -3.07
N LEU A 98 -5.40 1.16 -3.53
CA LEU A 98 -4.13 1.77 -3.17
C LEU A 98 -4.08 3.25 -3.60
N TRP A 99 -4.42 3.54 -4.86
CA TRP A 99 -4.44 4.91 -5.37
C TRP A 99 -5.49 5.77 -4.67
N ALA A 100 -6.70 5.24 -4.47
CA ALA A 100 -7.75 5.95 -3.74
C ALA A 100 -7.30 6.27 -2.29
N SER A 101 -6.74 5.29 -1.60
CA SER A 101 -6.22 5.47 -0.23
C SER A 101 -5.08 6.50 -0.21
N PHE A 102 -4.14 6.42 -1.15
CA PHE A 102 -3.02 7.35 -1.25
C PHE A 102 -3.48 8.78 -1.47
N ILE A 103 -4.45 9.01 -2.36
CA ILE A 103 -5.02 10.34 -2.62
C ILE A 103 -5.70 10.88 -1.37
N ILE A 104 -6.58 10.08 -0.75
CA ILE A 104 -7.34 10.48 0.44
C ILE A 104 -6.39 10.81 1.60
N ILE A 105 -5.45 9.92 1.90
CA ILE A 105 -4.50 10.09 3.00
C ILE A 105 -3.58 11.29 2.74
N SER A 106 -3.12 11.49 1.51
CA SER A 106 -2.31 12.65 1.15
C SER A 106 -3.07 13.97 1.37
N PHE A 107 -4.33 14.03 0.95
CA PHE A 107 -5.18 15.21 1.15
C PHE A 107 -5.44 15.50 2.64
N ILE A 108 -5.73 14.45 3.41
CA ILE A 108 -5.92 14.56 4.87
C ILE A 108 -4.64 15.06 5.55
N TYR A 109 -3.49 14.47 5.19
CA TYR A 109 -2.19 14.84 5.74
C TYR A 109 -1.86 16.32 5.50
N GLU A 110 -2.10 16.81 4.28
CA GLU A 110 -1.91 18.23 3.95
C GLU A 110 -2.81 19.15 4.76
N LYS A 111 -4.09 18.79 4.93
CA LYS A 111 -5.08 19.64 5.62
C LYS A 111 -4.92 19.67 7.14
N LEU A 112 -4.45 18.58 7.75
CA LEU A 112 -4.36 18.41 9.21
C LEU A 112 -2.97 18.68 9.78
N ILE A 113 -1.90 18.24 9.11
CA ILE A 113 -0.55 18.18 9.70
C ILE A 113 0.35 19.31 9.17
N ARG A 114 0.15 19.77 7.93
CA ARG A 114 0.96 20.84 7.30
C ARG A 114 0.32 22.23 7.38
N ARG A 115 -0.59 22.47 8.33
CA ARG A 115 -1.05 23.83 8.64
C ARG A 115 0.08 24.68 9.23
#